data_AF-A0A1T4M295-F1
#
_entry.id   AF-A0A1T4M295-F1
#
_cell.length_a   1.000
_cell.length_b   1.000
_cell.length_c   1.000
_cell.angle_alpha   90.00
_cell.angle_beta   90.00
_cell.angle_gamma   90.00
#
_symmetry.space_group_name_H-M   'P 1'
#
loop_
_entity.id
_entity.type
_entity.pdbx_description
1 polymer ?
#
loop_
_entity_poly.entity_id
_entity_poly.type
_entity_poly.pdbx_seq_one_letter_code
_entity_poly.pdbx_strand_id
1 'polypeptide(L)'
;MNKLLIFSLFLALSPFMAKCQTYKAPTSTNKTYLATIKGITYTYQNGIITVKNNGQYNIGVLRISATSTGDKELYGVALFEDGLDKGQTLKTTVYFTRGLDNEKEIPLKEINAQKLEFSITMATRAQ
;
A
#
# COMPACT_ATOMS: atom_id res chain seq x y z
N MET A 1 -49.43 0.16 39.03
CA MET A 1 -48.48 -0.95 38.81
C MET A 1 -47.61 -0.58 37.62
N ASN A 2 -46.38 -0.14 37.87
CA ASN A 2 -45.14 -0.87 37.52
C ASN A 2 -44.87 -0.83 36.00
N LYS A 3 -43.77 -0.32 35.45
CA LYS A 3 -42.43 0.00 35.96
C LYS A 3 -41.74 0.95 34.97
N LEU A 4 -40.96 1.87 35.51
CA LEU A 4 -39.88 2.61 34.86
C LEU A 4 -38.94 1.63 34.12
N LEU A 5 -38.56 1.91 32.87
CA LEU A 5 -37.33 1.39 32.26
C LEU A 5 -36.80 2.40 31.24
N ILE A 6 -36.00 3.34 31.74
CA ILE A 6 -35.06 4.14 30.96
C ILE A 6 -33.92 3.19 30.57
N PHE A 7 -33.76 2.90 29.29
CA PHE A 7 -32.58 2.19 28.78
C PHE A 7 -31.64 3.18 28.10
N SER A 8 -30.92 3.92 28.94
CA SER A 8 -29.70 4.60 28.53
C SER A 8 -28.60 3.56 28.33
N LEU A 9 -28.37 3.12 27.10
CA LEU A 9 -27.14 2.40 26.76
C LEU A 9 -26.14 3.38 26.12
N PHE A 10 -25.27 3.89 26.98
CA PHE A 10 -24.00 4.50 26.59
C PHE A 10 -23.20 3.48 25.76
N LEU A 11 -23.22 3.61 24.43
CA LEU A 11 -22.19 3.03 23.56
C LEU A 11 -20.99 3.99 23.53
N ALA A 12 -20.31 4.10 24.67
CA ALA A 12 -18.94 4.58 24.71
C ALA A 12 -18.02 3.40 24.35
N LEU A 13 -17.84 3.15 23.05
CA LEU A 13 -16.70 2.39 22.57
C LEU A 13 -15.73 3.40 21.95
N SER A 14 -14.64 3.60 22.68
CA SER A 14 -13.46 4.41 22.36
C SER A 14 -13.10 4.42 20.87
N PRO A 15 -12.72 5.57 20.30
CA PRO A 15 -12.14 5.61 18.97
C PRO A 15 -10.72 5.04 19.07
N PHE A 16 -10.56 3.72 18.91
CA PHE A 16 -9.29 3.23 18.38
C PHE A 16 -9.23 3.77 16.95
N MET A 17 -8.71 4.98 16.80
CA MET A 17 -8.25 5.51 15.52
C MET A 17 -7.10 4.63 15.06
N ALA A 18 -7.42 3.45 14.53
CA ALA A 18 -6.51 2.73 13.68
C ALA A 18 -6.26 3.65 12.48
N LYS A 19 -5.12 4.35 12.48
CA LYS A 19 -4.70 5.11 11.30
C LYS A 19 -4.50 4.10 10.18
N CYS A 20 -5.39 4.13 9.20
CA CYS A 20 -5.23 3.36 7.97
C CYS A 20 -3.95 3.79 7.25
N GLN A 21 -3.31 2.83 6.57
CA GLN A 21 -2.14 3.11 5.74
C GLN A 21 -2.48 4.16 4.67
N THR A 22 -1.58 5.10 4.44
CA THR A 22 -1.74 6.13 3.40
C THR A 22 -1.32 5.58 2.03
N TYR A 23 -2.22 5.70 1.05
CA TYR A 23 -1.99 5.35 -0.35
C TYR A 23 -2.10 6.58 -1.21
N LYS A 24 -1.06 6.85 -2.01
CA LYS A 24 -1.04 7.96 -2.95
C LYS A 24 -1.65 7.52 -4.28
N ALA A 25 -2.49 8.41 -4.82
CA ALA A 25 -2.99 8.26 -6.17
C ALA A 25 -1.81 8.29 -7.18
N PRO A 26 -1.94 7.62 -8.33
CA PRO A 26 -0.96 7.74 -9.40
C PRO A 26 -0.88 9.18 -9.88
N THR A 27 0.34 9.71 -10.05
CA THR A 27 0.58 11.09 -10.51
C THR A 27 0.70 11.21 -12.04
N SER A 28 0.87 10.08 -12.74
CA SER A 28 1.00 10.04 -14.19
C SER A 28 -0.32 10.37 -14.90
N THR A 29 -0.24 11.20 -15.94
CA THR A 29 -1.37 11.54 -16.83
C THR A 29 -1.48 10.62 -18.05
N ASN A 30 -0.58 9.65 -18.20
CA ASN A 30 -0.56 8.74 -19.33
C ASN A 30 -1.79 7.82 -19.30
N LYS A 31 -2.66 7.93 -20.32
CA LYS A 31 -3.92 7.17 -20.40
C LYS A 31 -3.72 5.66 -20.42
N THR A 32 -2.70 5.18 -21.13
CA THR A 32 -2.39 3.74 -21.22
C THR A 32 -1.97 3.21 -19.85
N TYR A 33 -1.10 3.94 -19.15
CA TYR A 33 -0.69 3.60 -17.79
C TYR A 33 -1.88 3.56 -16.83
N LEU A 34 -2.70 4.62 -16.81
CA LEU A 34 -3.89 4.69 -15.96
C LEU A 34 -4.88 3.55 -16.24
N ALA A 35 -5.06 3.18 -17.51
CA ALA A 35 -5.88 2.03 -17.89
C ALA A 35 -5.26 0.70 -17.44
N THR A 36 -3.92 0.56 -17.51
CA THR A 36 -3.19 -0.64 -17.07
C THR A 36 -3.35 -0.88 -15.57
N ILE A 37 -3.22 0.16 -14.75
CA ILE A 37 -3.30 0.02 -13.28
C ILE A 37 -4.73 0.04 -12.74
N LYS A 38 -5.72 0.34 -13.58
CA LYS A 38 -7.12 0.39 -13.18
C LYS A 38 -7.57 -1.00 -12.72
N GLY A 39 -8.01 -1.10 -11.46
CA GLY A 39 -8.42 -2.36 -10.83
C GLY A 39 -7.31 -3.09 -10.08
N ILE A 40 -6.07 -2.58 -10.13
CA ILE A 40 -5.01 -3.04 -9.23
C ILE A 40 -5.27 -2.44 -7.85
N THR A 41 -5.29 -3.31 -6.83
CA THR A 41 -5.43 -2.93 -5.43
C THR A 41 -4.28 -3.54 -4.65
N TYR A 42 -3.82 -2.87 -3.60
CA TYR A 42 -2.72 -3.38 -2.79
C TYR A 42 -2.81 -2.92 -1.34
N THR A 43 -2.28 -3.75 -0.45
CA THR A 43 -2.19 -3.47 0.99
C THR A 43 -0.77 -3.68 1.47
N TYR A 44 -0.39 -2.99 2.54
CA TYR A 44 0.90 -3.17 3.20
C TYR A 44 0.68 -3.65 4.63
N GLN A 45 1.43 -4.67 5.04
CA GLN A 45 1.46 -5.12 6.42
C GLN A 45 2.84 -5.71 6.74
N ASN A 46 3.49 -5.16 7.77
CA ASN A 46 4.75 -5.69 8.33
C ASN A 46 5.82 -6.02 7.27
N GLY A 47 6.13 -5.07 6.40
CA GLY A 47 7.14 -5.27 5.35
C GLY A 47 6.68 -6.05 4.12
N ILE A 48 5.40 -6.45 4.05
CA ILE A 48 4.87 -7.22 2.91
C ILE A 48 3.81 -6.38 2.19
N ILE A 49 3.94 -6.29 0.87
CA ILE A 49 2.85 -5.80 0.02
C ILE A 49 2.10 -6.98 -0.56
N THR A 50 0.78 -6.98 -0.37
CA THR A 50 -0.14 -7.89 -1.07
C THR A 50 -0.82 -7.11 -2.18
N VAL A 51 -0.73 -7.58 -3.41
CA VAL A 51 -1.37 -6.98 -4.59
C VAL A 51 -2.42 -7.93 -5.13
N LYS A 52 -3.58 -7.39 -5.51
CA LYS A 52 -4.61 -8.09 -6.26
C LYS A 52 -4.89 -7.36 -7.57
N ASN A 53 -4.86 -8.09 -8.68
CA ASN A 53 -5.20 -7.55 -10.00
C ASN A 53 -6.67 -7.86 -10.33
N ASN A 54 -7.57 -6.92 -10.08
CA ASN A 54 -8.94 -6.98 -10.60
C ASN A 54 -9.10 -6.15 -11.89
N GLY A 55 -7.98 -5.84 -12.56
CA GLY A 55 -7.95 -5.04 -13.78
C GLY A 55 -8.33 -5.85 -15.01
N GLN A 56 -8.26 -5.18 -16.16
CA GLN A 56 -8.58 -5.81 -17.46
C GLN A 56 -7.37 -6.48 -18.12
N TYR A 57 -6.16 -6.24 -17.59
CA TYR A 57 -4.91 -6.66 -18.21
C TYR A 57 -4.10 -7.54 -17.27
N ASN A 58 -3.41 -8.54 -17.83
CA ASN A 58 -2.30 -9.17 -17.15
C ASN A 58 -1.15 -8.16 -17.08
N ILE A 59 -0.46 -8.13 -15.95
CA ILE A 59 0.63 -7.20 -15.67
C ILE A 59 1.94 -7.96 -15.78
N GLY A 60 2.90 -7.44 -16.53
CA GLY A 60 4.22 -8.05 -16.67
C GLY A 60 5.12 -7.64 -15.51
N VAL A 61 5.28 -6.34 -15.31
CA VAL A 61 6.04 -5.77 -14.19
C VAL A 61 5.17 -4.79 -13.43
N LEU A 62 5.18 -4.88 -12.10
CA LEU A 62 4.60 -3.90 -11.20
C LEU A 62 5.64 -3.47 -10.15
N ARG A 63 5.84 -2.16 -10.02
CA ARG A 63 6.63 -1.56 -8.94
C ARG A 63 5.73 -0.70 -8.07
N ILE A 64 5.74 -0.98 -6.78
CA ILE A 64 5.13 -0.14 -5.76
C ILE A 64 6.26 0.43 -4.91
N SER A 65 6.32 1.76 -4.85
CA SER A 65 7.29 2.48 -4.04
C SER A 65 6.67 2.92 -2.73
N ALA A 66 7.51 3.08 -1.71
CA ALA A 66 7.16 3.66 -0.42
C ALA A 66 8.08 4.86 -0.14
N THR A 67 7.51 5.95 0.34
CA THR A 67 8.25 7.10 0.87
C THR A 67 7.78 7.40 2.29
N SER A 68 8.55 8.14 3.09
CA SER A 68 8.12 8.55 4.43
C SER A 68 7.87 10.05 4.54
N THR A 69 6.74 10.40 5.18
CA THR A 69 6.41 11.79 5.54
C THR A 69 7.32 12.36 6.63
N GLY A 70 7.98 11.52 7.41
CA GLY A 70 8.89 11.93 8.49
C GLY A 70 10.36 11.68 8.24
N ASP A 71 10.71 11.08 7.10
CA ASP A 71 12.08 10.76 6.71
C ASP A 71 12.17 10.83 5.19
N LYS A 72 12.74 11.93 4.68
CA LYS A 72 12.80 12.21 3.24
C LYS A 72 13.80 11.35 2.49
N GLU A 73 14.73 10.72 3.22
CA GLU A 73 15.76 9.86 2.64
C GLU A 73 15.34 8.40 2.62
N LEU A 74 14.26 8.03 3.32
CA LEU A 74 13.73 6.68 3.32
C LEU A 74 12.97 6.39 2.02
N TYR A 75 13.40 5.34 1.35
CA TYR A 75 12.75 4.81 0.17
C TYR A 75 12.48 3.31 0.34
N GLY A 76 11.33 2.84 -0.12
CA GLY A 76 10.98 1.43 -0.15
C GLY A 76 10.55 1.00 -1.54
N VAL A 77 10.85 -0.23 -1.93
CA VAL A 77 10.41 -0.83 -3.19
C VAL A 77 9.89 -2.23 -2.97
N ALA A 78 8.72 -2.49 -3.53
CA ALA A 78 8.17 -3.82 -3.76
C ALA A 78 8.09 -4.05 -5.27
N LEU A 79 8.69 -5.14 -5.73
CA LEU A 79 8.83 -5.46 -7.15
C LEU A 79 8.16 -6.81 -7.43
N PHE A 80 7.29 -6.82 -8.45
CA PHE A 80 6.61 -8.01 -8.95
C PHE A 80 7.02 -8.19 -10.42
N GLU A 81 8.01 -9.04 -10.66
CA GLU A 81 8.60 -9.32 -11.99
C GLU A 81 8.09 -10.62 -12.62
N ASP A 82 7.57 -11.54 -11.82
CA ASP A 82 7.03 -12.82 -12.30
C ASP A 82 5.69 -12.68 -13.05
N GLY A 83 5.21 -11.45 -13.24
CA GLY A 83 3.88 -11.15 -13.74
C GLY A 83 2.79 -11.26 -12.67
N LEU A 84 1.65 -10.62 -12.97
CA LEU A 84 0.45 -10.65 -12.16
C LEU A 84 -0.77 -10.77 -13.06
N ASP A 85 -1.29 -11.98 -13.18
CA ASP A 85 -2.44 -12.31 -14.01
C ASP A 85 -3.72 -11.68 -13.48
N LYS A 86 -4.69 -11.48 -14.38
CA LYS A 86 -6.03 -11.01 -14.01
C LYS A 86 -6.68 -11.99 -13.03
N GLY A 87 -7.19 -11.44 -11.92
CA GLY A 87 -7.80 -12.19 -10.82
C GLY A 87 -6.80 -12.69 -9.78
N GLN A 88 -5.49 -12.61 -10.08
CA GLN A 88 -4.45 -13.13 -9.20
C GLN A 88 -4.22 -12.20 -7.99
N THR A 89 -3.77 -12.82 -6.90
CA THR A 89 -3.24 -12.12 -5.73
C THR A 89 -1.82 -12.61 -5.47
N LEU A 90 -0.87 -11.68 -5.33
CA LEU A 90 0.53 -11.96 -5.04
C LEU A 90 1.02 -11.17 -3.83
N LYS A 91 2.11 -11.64 -3.23
CA LYS A 91 2.76 -11.01 -2.10
C LYS A 91 4.25 -10.87 -2.40
N THR A 92 4.83 -9.75 -1.99
CA THR A 92 6.29 -9.58 -2.02
C THR A 92 6.75 -8.73 -0.85
N THR A 93 8.03 -8.86 -0.50
CA THR A 93 8.66 -8.07 0.55
C THR A 93 9.01 -6.69 0.02
N VAL A 94 8.87 -5.68 0.88
CA VAL A 94 9.35 -4.33 0.64
C VAL A 94 10.81 -4.24 1.09
N TYR A 95 11.69 -3.88 0.17
CA TYR A 95 13.07 -3.57 0.46
C TYR A 95 13.18 -2.08 0.76
N PHE A 96 13.70 -1.73 1.94
CA PHE A 96 13.86 -0.34 2.37
C PHE A 96 15.32 0.08 2.34
N THR A 97 15.58 1.25 1.78
CA THR A 97 16.89 1.89 1.76
C THR A 97 16.79 3.32 2.30
N ARG A 98 17.92 3.86 2.76
CA ARG A 98 18.06 5.26 3.16
C ARG A 98 19.34 5.85 2.58
N GLY A 99 19.24 7.08 2.09
CA GLY A 99 20.37 7.90 1.65
C GLY A 99 20.21 8.40 0.21
N LEU A 100 20.61 9.64 -0.05
CA LEU A 100 20.54 10.26 -1.37
C LEU A 100 21.76 9.92 -2.24
N ASP A 101 22.93 9.76 -1.61
CA ASP A 101 24.21 9.54 -2.30
C ASP A 101 24.88 8.20 -1.94
N ASN A 102 24.41 7.51 -0.90
CA ASN A 102 24.91 6.22 -0.44
C ASN A 102 23.77 5.41 0.18
N GLU A 103 22.98 4.74 -0.67
CA GLU A 103 21.85 3.93 -0.25
C GLU A 103 22.32 2.78 0.67
N LYS A 104 21.78 2.74 1.89
CA LYS A 104 21.95 1.63 2.83
C LYS A 104 20.63 0.94 3.07
N GLU A 105 20.64 -0.39 3.06
CA GLU A 105 19.48 -1.18 3.45
C GLU A 105 19.12 -0.91 4.92
N ILE A 106 17.83 -0.71 5.20
CA ILE A 106 17.29 -0.43 6.53
C ILE A 106 16.41 -1.59 6.98
N PRO A 107 16.66 -2.17 8.17
CA PRO A 107 15.84 -3.26 8.67
C PRO A 107 14.44 -2.76 9.04
N LEU A 108 13.42 -3.61 8.81
CA LEU A 108 12.00 -3.27 9.02
C LEU A 108 11.69 -2.72 10.43
N LYS A 109 12.42 -3.16 11.45
CA LYS A 109 12.25 -2.70 12.84
C LYS A 109 12.53 -1.20 13.04
N GLU A 110 13.29 -0.58 12.15
CA GLU A 110 13.64 0.84 12.19
C GLU A 110 12.67 1.70 11.37
N ILE A 111 11.72 1.06 10.69
CA ILE A 111 10.74 1.73 9.83
C ILE A 111 9.50 2.09 10.62
N ASN A 112 9.16 3.38 10.63
CA ASN A 112 7.86 3.83 11.12
C ASN A 112 6.80 3.63 10.04
N ALA A 113 6.16 2.46 10.04
CA ALA A 113 5.12 2.08 9.08
C ALA A 113 3.98 3.10 8.94
N GLN A 114 3.63 3.80 10.03
CA GLN A 114 2.53 4.78 10.04
C GLN A 114 2.85 6.05 9.25
N LYS A 115 4.14 6.31 8.98
CA LYS A 115 4.59 7.47 8.19
C LYS A 115 4.81 7.14 6.72
N LEU A 116 4.66 5.86 6.33
CA LEU A 116 4.84 5.42 4.96
C LEU A 116 3.67 5.84 4.07
N GLU A 117 4.01 6.18 2.84
CA GLU A 117 3.07 6.48 1.78
C GLU A 117 3.45 5.62 0.57
N PHE A 118 2.49 4.84 0.08
CA PHE A 118 2.74 3.93 -1.03
C PHE A 118 2.16 4.45 -2.34
N SER A 119 2.82 4.19 -3.46
CA SER A 119 2.32 4.51 -4.79
C SER A 119 2.79 3.48 -5.83
N ILE A 120 1.97 3.22 -6.84
CA ILE A 120 2.43 2.50 -8.03
C ILE A 120 3.28 3.47 -8.84
N THR A 121 4.55 3.12 -9.07
CA THR A 121 5.51 3.94 -9.82
C THR A 121 5.82 3.37 -11.19
N MET A 122 5.57 2.08 -11.40
CA MET A 122 5.70 1.42 -12.71
C MET A 122 4.69 0.30 -12.84
N ALA A 123 4.08 0.20 -14.01
CA ALA A 123 3.24 -0.94 -14.38
C ALA A 123 3.31 -1.15 -15.90
N THR A 124 3.63 -2.37 -16.33
CA THR A 124 3.61 -2.77 -17.73
C THR A 124 2.62 -3.91 -17.93
N ARG A 125 2.02 -3.98 -19.12
CA ARG A 125 1.19 -5.13 -19.48
C ARG A 125 2.11 -6.32 -19.76
N ALA A 126 1.66 -7.53 -19.45
CA ALA A 126 2.30 -8.73 -19.94
C ALA A 126 2.28 -8.72 -21.48
N GLN A 127 3.33 -9.26 -22.10
CA GLN A 127 3.43 -9.39 -23.56
C GLN A 127 2.65 -10.61 -24.06
#